data_AF-A0A3Q3KZL9-F1
#
_entry.id   AF-A0A3Q3KZL9-F1
#
_cell.length_a   1.000
_cell.length_b   1.000
_cell.length_c   1.000
_cell.angle_alpha   90.00
_cell.angle_beta   90.00
_cell.angle_gamma   90.00
#
_symmetry.space_group_name_H-M   'P 1'
#
loop_
_entity.id
_entity.type
_entity.pdbx_description
1 polymer ?
#
loop_
_entity_poly.entity_id
_entity_poly.type
_entity_poly.pdbx_seq_one_letter_code
_entity_poly.pdbx_strand_id
1 'polypeptide(L)'
;SHRQRLFFILIMAVTNQPGSFAPSDFQTGLCDICDDCGTFWYGWCCFPCLGCTVAADMGECCLCGLGMPIRSVYRTRYNIRGSLCNDFMVSIFCPLCATCQLKRDIDRRKEQGIF
;
A
#
# COMPACT_ATOMS: atom_id res chain seq x y z
N SER A 1 25.56 -26.26 13.29
CA SER A 1 25.24 -25.67 11.97
C SER A 1 23.77 -25.85 11.54
N HIS A 2 23.20 -27.07 11.58
CA HIS A 2 21.81 -27.32 11.11
C HIS A 2 20.68 -26.68 11.96
N ARG A 3 20.91 -26.49 13.27
CA ARG A 3 19.92 -25.92 14.21
C ARG A 3 19.73 -24.40 14.05
N GLN A 4 20.74 -23.68 13.54
CA GLN A 4 20.66 -22.24 13.27
C GLN A 4 19.84 -21.93 12.02
N ARG A 5 19.87 -22.83 11.01
CA ARG A 5 19.04 -22.73 9.80
C ARG A 5 17.54 -22.91 10.11
N LEU A 6 17.19 -23.81 11.03
CA LEU A 6 15.80 -23.99 11.46
C LEU A 6 15.25 -22.77 12.21
N PHE A 7 16.07 -22.10 13.02
CA PHE A 7 15.68 -20.86 13.70
C PHE A 7 15.39 -19.72 12.72
N PHE A 8 16.19 -19.61 11.64
CA PHE A 8 15.96 -18.65 10.56
C PHE A 8 14.69 -18.93 9.74
N ILE A 9 14.32 -20.21 9.57
CA ILE A 9 13.08 -20.59 8.86
C ILE A 9 11.84 -20.25 9.71
N LEU A 10 11.93 -20.33 11.05
CA LEU A 10 10.80 -20.06 11.94
C LEU A 10 10.44 -18.57 12.05
N ILE A 11 11.41 -17.65 11.90
CA ILE A 11 11.19 -16.20 11.95
C ILE A 11 10.59 -15.63 10.66
N MET A 12 10.60 -16.37 9.55
CA MET A 12 9.95 -15.99 8.28
C MET A 12 8.59 -16.67 8.09
N ALA A 13 7.99 -17.22 9.14
CA ALA A 13 6.59 -17.59 9.08
C ALA A 13 5.74 -16.31 9.10
N VAL A 14 4.83 -16.16 8.14
CA VAL A 14 3.80 -15.11 8.19
C VAL A 14 2.91 -15.41 9.41
N THR A 15 3.20 -14.78 10.55
CA THR A 15 2.56 -15.11 11.83
C THR A 15 1.21 -14.42 12.04
N ASN A 16 0.91 -13.38 11.27
CA ASN A 16 -0.37 -12.67 11.31
C ASN A 16 -1.00 -12.66 9.93
N GLN A 17 -2.00 -13.53 9.72
CA GLN A 17 -2.93 -13.33 8.62
C GLN A 17 -3.75 -12.06 8.93
N PRO A 18 -3.99 -11.17 7.95
CA PRO A 18 -4.85 -10.02 8.19
C PRO A 18 -6.20 -10.52 8.71
N GLY A 19 -6.74 -9.84 9.73
CA GLY A 19 -8.08 -10.15 10.22
C GLY A 19 -9.07 -10.20 9.06
N SER A 20 -10.11 -11.02 9.19
CA SER A 20 -11.10 -11.18 8.12
C SER A 20 -11.89 -9.88 7.94
N PHE A 21 -11.42 -9.01 7.05
CA PHE A 21 -12.20 -7.86 6.58
C PHE A 21 -13.24 -8.37 5.57
N ALA A 22 -14.45 -7.82 5.60
CA ALA A 22 -15.41 -8.05 4.53
C ALA A 22 -14.82 -7.54 3.20
N PRO A 23 -15.11 -8.20 2.07
CA PRO A 23 -14.65 -7.74 0.76
C PRO A 23 -15.04 -6.28 0.53
N SER A 24 -14.05 -5.42 0.27
CA SER A 24 -14.24 -3.98 0.08
C SER A 24 -13.61 -3.50 -1.22
N ASP A 25 -13.87 -2.25 -1.62
CA ASP A 25 -13.15 -1.57 -2.69
C ASP A 25 -12.34 -0.41 -2.12
N PHE A 26 -11.46 0.19 -2.93
CA PHE A 26 -10.85 1.47 -2.58
C PHE A 26 -11.94 2.52 -2.38
N GLN A 27 -11.77 3.37 -1.36
CA GLN A 27 -12.75 4.40 -1.02
C GLN A 27 -12.79 5.58 -2.01
N THR A 28 -11.79 5.67 -2.89
CA THR A 28 -11.65 6.70 -3.94
C THR A 28 -11.28 6.06 -5.28
N GLY A 29 -11.64 6.73 -6.37
CA GLY A 29 -11.20 6.40 -7.72
C GLY A 29 -9.72 6.69 -7.94
N LEU A 30 -9.13 6.02 -8.94
CA LEU A 30 -7.71 6.15 -9.25
C LEU A 30 -7.33 7.58 -9.64
N CYS A 31 -8.18 8.24 -10.43
CA CYS A 31 -7.95 9.58 -10.97
C CYS A 31 -8.73 10.68 -10.24
N ASP A 32 -9.16 10.46 -8.99
CA ASP A 32 -9.78 11.51 -8.16
C ASP A 32 -8.75 12.56 -7.69
N ILE A 33 -7.91 13.06 -8.61
CA ILE A 33 -6.78 13.95 -8.35
C ILE A 33 -7.23 15.29 -7.74
N CYS A 34 -8.46 15.72 -8.04
CA CYS A 34 -9.02 16.98 -7.57
C CYS A 34 -9.34 17.03 -6.07
N ASP A 35 -9.60 15.87 -5.44
CA ASP A 35 -9.92 15.80 -4.00
C ASP A 35 -8.67 15.99 -3.13
N ASP A 36 -7.49 15.70 -3.68
CA ASP A 36 -6.19 15.80 -2.98
C ASP A 36 -5.12 16.43 -3.87
N CYS A 37 -5.43 17.61 -4.42
CA CYS A 37 -4.49 18.39 -5.23
C CYS A 37 -3.13 18.58 -4.50
N GLY A 38 -3.14 18.80 -3.19
CA GLY A 38 -1.91 18.96 -2.41
C GLY A 38 -1.01 17.72 -2.43
N THR A 39 -1.57 16.54 -2.21
CA THR A 39 -0.85 15.25 -2.25
C THR A 39 -0.36 14.93 -3.66
N PHE A 40 -1.15 15.26 -4.68
CA PHE A 40 -0.74 15.10 -6.07
C PHE A 40 0.44 15.99 -6.43
N TRP A 41 0.41 17.28 -6.08
CA TRP A 41 1.53 18.20 -6.31
C TRP A 41 2.77 17.84 -5.49
N TYR A 42 2.59 17.36 -4.26
CA TYR A 42 3.69 16.81 -3.44
C TYR A 42 4.31 15.57 -4.09
N GLY A 43 3.50 14.64 -4.59
CA GLY A 43 3.94 13.47 -5.35
C GLY A 43 4.63 13.83 -6.67
N TRP A 44 4.13 14.85 -7.37
CA TRP A 44 4.75 15.36 -8.60
C TRP A 44 6.10 16.03 -8.33
N CYS A 45 6.23 16.75 -7.22
CA CYS A 45 7.46 17.42 -6.81
C CYS A 45 8.52 16.43 -6.28
N CYS A 46 8.12 15.48 -5.43
CA CYS A 46 8.99 14.42 -4.93
C CYS A 46 8.26 13.08 -4.78
N PHE A 47 8.19 12.33 -5.88
CA PHE A 47 7.60 10.99 -5.89
C PHE A 47 8.22 10.00 -4.88
N PRO A 48 9.56 9.92 -4.71
CA PRO A 48 10.14 9.05 -3.69
C PRO A 48 9.76 9.47 -2.27
N CYS A 49 9.64 10.77 -1.99
CA CYS A 49 9.22 11.26 -0.68
C CYS A 49 7.78 10.83 -0.35
N LEU A 50 6.87 10.92 -1.33
CA LEU A 50 5.49 10.41 -1.19
C LEU A 50 5.49 8.90 -0.91
N GLY A 51 6.29 8.14 -1.64
CA GLY A 51 6.50 6.72 -1.37
C GLY A 51 6.96 6.45 0.06
N CYS A 52 7.91 7.23 0.56
CA CYS A 52 8.40 7.09 1.92
C CYS A 52 7.33 7.40 2.97
N THR A 53 6.45 8.38 2.72
CA THR A 53 5.29 8.62 3.59
C THR A 53 4.36 7.41 3.63
N VAL A 54 4.02 6.84 2.47
CA VAL A 54 3.18 5.63 2.39
C VAL A 54 3.84 4.44 3.08
N ALA A 55 5.15 4.25 2.88
CA ALA A 55 5.91 3.20 3.55
C ALA A 55 5.90 3.38 5.07
N ALA A 56 6.20 4.59 5.55
CA ALA A 56 6.19 4.90 6.98
C ALA A 56 4.82 4.65 7.59
N ASP A 57 3.75 5.01 6.88
CA ASP A 57 2.38 4.75 7.30
C ASP A 57 2.09 3.25 7.40
N MET A 58 2.63 2.43 6.49
CA MET A 58 2.48 0.97 6.53
C MET A 58 3.51 0.26 7.42
N GLY A 59 4.41 0.99 8.09
CA GLY A 59 5.48 0.42 8.91
C GLY A 59 6.61 -0.24 8.12
N GLU A 60 6.76 0.12 6.84
CA GLU A 60 7.74 -0.42 5.90
C GLU A 60 8.90 0.56 5.65
N CYS A 61 9.99 0.07 5.04
CA CYS A 61 11.12 0.91 4.67
C CYS A 61 10.75 1.92 3.56
N CYS A 62 11.30 3.14 3.61
CA CYS A 62 11.12 4.25 2.66
C CYS A 62 11.10 3.82 1.17
N LEU A 63 11.99 2.88 0.79
CA LEU A 63 12.11 2.36 -0.59
C LEU A 63 10.99 1.40 -1.00
N CYS A 64 10.24 0.86 -0.05
CA CYS A 64 9.21 -0.15 -0.27
C CYS A 64 7.82 0.47 -0.53
N GLY A 65 7.65 1.79 -0.36
CA GLY A 65 6.34 2.44 -0.43
C GLY A 65 5.86 2.82 -1.83
N LEU A 66 6.57 2.38 -2.88
CA LEU A 66 6.22 2.65 -4.27
C LEU A 66 5.93 1.38 -5.05
N GLY A 67 4.99 1.50 -5.99
CA GLY A 67 4.71 0.49 -7.00
C GLY A 67 3.76 -0.63 -6.56
N MET A 68 3.87 -1.75 -7.26
CA MET A 68 2.96 -2.89 -7.16
C MET A 68 2.98 -3.62 -5.80
N PRO A 69 4.14 -3.86 -5.15
CA PRO A 69 4.21 -4.65 -3.93
C PRO A 69 3.43 -4.04 -2.77
N ILE A 70 3.63 -2.76 -2.49
CA ILE A 70 2.96 -2.06 -1.38
C ILE A 70 1.44 -2.03 -1.57
N ARG A 71 0.98 -1.80 -2.79
CA ARG A 71 -0.43 -1.81 -3.15
C ARG A 71 -1.04 -3.21 -2.97
N SER A 72 -0.30 -4.25 -3.36
CA SER A 72 -0.73 -5.65 -3.19
C SER A 72 -0.86 -6.01 -1.71
N VAL A 73 0.14 -5.66 -0.89
CA VAL A 73 0.13 -5.90 0.57
C VAL A 73 -1.02 -5.13 1.23
N TYR A 74 -1.26 -3.88 0.82
CA TYR A 74 -2.38 -3.10 1.34
C TYR A 74 -3.75 -3.74 1.04
N ARG A 75 -3.92 -4.23 -0.20
CA ARG A 75 -5.17 -4.87 -0.65
C ARG A 75 -5.41 -6.21 0.05
N THR A 76 -4.36 -6.99 0.31
CA THR A 76 -4.50 -8.21 1.12
C THR A 76 -4.80 -7.88 2.58
N ARG A 77 -4.21 -6.80 3.13
CA ARG A 77 -4.46 -6.38 4.52
C ARG A 77 -5.93 -6.05 4.79
N TYR A 78 -6.60 -5.37 3.85
CA TYR A 78 -8.00 -4.90 4.01
C TYR A 78 -9.03 -5.64 3.15
N ASN A 79 -8.65 -6.80 2.58
CA ASN A 79 -9.50 -7.60 1.69
C ASN A 79 -10.17 -6.78 0.57
N ILE A 80 -9.37 -5.97 -0.13
CA ILE A 80 -9.86 -5.09 -1.21
C ILE A 80 -9.91 -5.88 -2.53
N ARG A 81 -11.04 -5.83 -3.26
CA ARG A 81 -11.25 -6.58 -4.52
C ARG A 81 -10.42 -6.05 -5.69
N GLY A 82 -9.98 -6.96 -6.56
CA GLY A 82 -9.12 -6.68 -7.71
C GLY A 82 -8.07 -7.76 -7.93
N SER A 83 -7.17 -7.56 -8.91
CA SER A 83 -6.18 -8.56 -9.33
C SER A 83 -4.77 -7.98 -9.40
N LEU A 84 -3.75 -8.83 -9.23
CA LEU A 84 -2.34 -8.43 -9.39
C LEU A 84 -2.05 -7.87 -10.79
N CYS A 85 -2.74 -8.39 -11.82
CA CYS A 85 -2.64 -7.89 -13.18
C CYS A 85 -3.14 -6.44 -13.29
N ASN A 86 -4.28 -6.14 -12.65
CA ASN A 86 -4.79 -4.77 -12.61
C ASN A 86 -3.86 -3.83 -11.83
N ASP A 87 -3.33 -4.28 -10.69
CA ASP A 87 -2.40 -3.47 -9.90
C ASP A 87 -1.08 -3.22 -10.66
N PHE A 88 -0.61 -4.17 -11.46
CA PHE A 88 0.53 -4.01 -12.36
C PHE A 88 0.24 -2.99 -13.46
N MET A 89 -0.91 -3.11 -14.15
CA MET A 89 -1.32 -2.16 -15.18
C MET A 89 -1.42 -0.75 -14.61
N VAL A 90 -2.09 -0.58 -13.47
CA VAL A 90 -2.24 0.72 -12.80
C VAL A 90 -0.88 1.30 -12.40
N SER A 91 0.03 0.46 -11.89
CA SER A 91 1.39 0.90 -11.52
C SER A 91 2.24 1.32 -12.72
N ILE A 92 2.00 0.78 -13.92
CA ILE A 92 2.70 1.17 -15.16
C ILE A 92 2.08 2.42 -15.78
N PHE A 93 0.76 2.46 -15.91
CA PHE A 93 0.05 3.52 -16.64
C PHE A 93 -0.03 4.83 -15.86
N CYS A 94 -0.26 4.78 -14.54
CA CYS A 94 -0.18 5.97 -13.69
C CYS A 94 0.30 5.62 -12.27
N PRO A 95 1.61 5.46 -12.05
CA PRO A 95 2.17 5.18 -10.73
C PRO A 95 1.85 6.28 -9.70
N LEU A 96 1.86 7.55 -10.13
CA LEU A 96 1.50 8.69 -9.28
C LEU A 96 0.06 8.61 -8.78
N CYS A 97 -0.89 8.39 -9.69
CA CYS A 97 -2.31 8.23 -9.34
C CYS A 97 -2.51 7.03 -8.40
N ALA A 98 -1.82 5.91 -8.67
CA ALA A 98 -1.88 4.70 -7.86
C ALA A 98 -1.40 4.94 -6.42
N THR A 99 -0.28 5.63 -6.25
CA THR A 99 0.28 5.98 -4.94
C THR A 99 -0.57 7.03 -4.23
N CYS A 100 -1.11 8.02 -4.96
CA CYS A 100 -2.03 9.01 -4.37
C CYS A 100 -3.33 8.36 -3.91
N GLN A 101 -3.94 7.48 -4.71
CA GLN A 101 -5.10 6.68 -4.30
C GLN A 101 -4.82 5.89 -3.02
N LEU A 102 -3.65 5.25 -2.95
CA LEU A 102 -3.24 4.48 -1.78
C LEU A 102 -3.07 5.36 -0.54
N LYS A 103 -2.39 6.51 -0.66
CA LYS A 103 -2.20 7.46 0.45
C LYS A 103 -3.54 7.97 1.00
N ARG A 104 -4.49 8.29 0.13
CA ARG A 104 -5.83 8.75 0.53
C ARG A 104 -6.63 7.69 1.25
N ASP A 105 -6.58 6.45 0.78
CA ASP A 105 -7.29 5.36 1.44
C ASP A 105 -6.66 5.07 2.82
N ILE A 106 -5.33 5.16 2.95
CA ILE A 106 -4.64 5.12 4.24
C ILE A 106 -5.15 6.22 5.18
N ASP A 107 -5.19 7.47 4.72
CA ASP A 107 -5.61 8.62 5.54
C ASP A 107 -7.06 8.50 6.01
N ARG A 108 -7.99 8.18 5.10
CA ARG A 108 -9.40 7.98 5.44
C ARG A 108 -9.62 6.82 6.41
N ARG A 109 -8.84 5.73 6.29
CA ARG A 109 -8.88 4.61 7.26
C ARG A 109 -8.31 4.98 8.63
N LYS A 110 -7.29 5.85 8.68
CA LYS A 110 -6.77 6.40 9.94
C LYS A 110 -7.81 7.27 10.62
N GLU A 111 -8.51 8.12 9.87
CA GLU A 111 -9.62 8.95 10.39
C GLU A 111 -10.78 8.11 10.94
N GLN A 112 -11.05 6.96 10.31
CA GLN A 112 -12.05 5.98 10.77
C GLN A 112 -11.58 5.13 11.96
N GLY A 113 -10.30 5.19 12.36
CA GLY A 113 -9.73 4.39 13.45
C GLY A 113 -9.59 2.90 13.13
N ILE A 114 -9.56 2.53 11.83
CA ILE A 114 -9.47 1.12 11.37
C ILE A 114 -8.10 0.77 10.77
N PHE A 115 -7.15 1.69 10.82
CA PHE A 115 -5.84 1.57 10.16
C PHE A 115 -4.80 0.79 10.97
#